data_AF-A0A836W0S7-F1
#
_entry.id   AF-A0A836W0S7-F1
#
_cell.length_a   1.000
_cell.length_b   1.000
_cell.length_c   1.000
_cell.angle_alpha   90.00
_cell.angle_beta   90.00
_cell.angle_gamma   90.00
#
_symmetry.space_group_name_H-M   'P 1'
#
loop_
_entity.id
_entity.type
_entity.pdbx_description
1 polymer ?
#
loop_
_entity_poly.entity_id
_entity_poly.type
_entity_poly.pdbx_seq_one_letter_code
_entity_poly.pdbx_strand_id
1 'polypeptide(L)'
;MTEHSIDQCRPAPCLSADGHHEHCDTAEAPLRTSQSFSRRNFLARAACAASGVCFAPRLAVGRDATPNASPDDFSASTLPIIDTHQHLWDLRRFRLPWLEGPKERPHPLRRNFLMADYLEAAAGLNIVRTVYMEVDVDPSQHVAEAEWVIDMCRRTDNPMVAAVIGCQPDSRQFGDYVRRF
;
A
#
# COMPACT_ATOMS: atom_id res chain seq x y z
N MET A 1 29.56 12.28 -38.10
CA MET A 1 29.72 13.70 -37.75
C MET A 1 28.32 14.29 -37.72
N THR A 2 27.70 14.64 -36.59
CA THR A 2 28.19 15.01 -35.26
C THR A 2 27.08 14.69 -34.25
N GLU A 3 27.43 13.96 -33.18
CA GLU A 3 26.61 13.85 -31.97
C GLU A 3 26.51 15.21 -31.29
N HIS A 4 25.35 15.56 -30.74
CA HIS A 4 25.21 16.63 -29.76
C HIS A 4 24.70 16.01 -28.45
N SER A 5 25.66 15.80 -27.56
CA SER A 5 25.49 15.49 -26.15
C SER A 5 24.76 16.65 -25.46
N ILE A 6 23.62 16.38 -24.83
CA ILE A 6 22.99 17.31 -23.88
C ILE A 6 23.57 16.99 -22.51
N ASP A 7 24.51 17.84 -22.11
CA ASP A 7 25.25 17.79 -20.87
C ASP A 7 24.40 18.34 -19.70
N GLN A 8 24.24 17.49 -18.70
CA GLN A 8 24.13 17.74 -17.26
C GLN A 8 23.68 19.14 -16.80
N CYS A 9 22.44 19.21 -16.31
CA CYS A 9 21.94 20.30 -15.49
C CYS A 9 22.65 20.27 -14.12
N ARG A 10 23.66 21.13 -13.92
CA ARG A 10 24.27 21.39 -12.61
C ARG A 10 23.37 22.33 -11.80
N PRO A 11 23.15 22.10 -10.49
CA PRO A 11 22.44 23.06 -9.66
C PRO A 11 23.27 24.34 -9.48
N ALA A 12 22.58 25.49 -9.52
CA ALA A 12 23.18 26.81 -9.33
C ALA A 12 23.67 27.00 -7.87
N PRO A 13 24.81 27.67 -7.64
CA PRO A 13 25.24 28.02 -6.29
C PRO A 13 24.39 29.19 -5.76
N CYS A 14 23.93 29.06 -4.52
CA CYS A 14 23.28 30.14 -3.78
C CYS A 14 24.33 31.22 -3.45
N LEU A 15 24.16 32.41 -4.02
CA LEU A 15 24.94 33.60 -3.66
C LEU A 15 24.31 34.24 -2.42
N SER A 16 25.03 34.26 -1.30
CA SER A 16 24.78 35.17 -0.19
C SER A 16 25.76 36.34 -0.25
N ALA A 17 25.22 37.56 -0.30
CA ALA A 17 25.99 38.78 -0.13
C ALA A 17 26.35 38.90 1.36
N ASP A 18 27.56 38.47 1.72
CA ASP A 18 28.44 39.04 2.74
C ASP A 18 29.57 38.04 3.01
N GLY A 19 30.81 38.46 2.72
CA GLY A 19 31.99 37.60 2.61
C GLY A 19 32.60 37.18 3.94
N HIS A 20 31.91 36.31 4.69
CA HIS A 20 32.48 35.61 5.83
C HIS A 20 32.24 34.10 5.74
N HIS A 21 33.34 33.33 5.71
CA HIS A 21 33.33 31.88 5.79
C HIS A 21 33.01 31.46 7.23
N GLU A 22 31.75 31.18 7.54
CA GLU A 22 31.38 30.51 8.78
C GLU A 22 31.28 28.99 8.53
N HIS A 23 32.08 28.23 9.28
CA HIS A 23 32.04 26.78 9.33
C HIS A 23 30.73 26.38 10.03
N CYS A 24 29.74 25.96 9.25
CA CYS A 24 28.49 25.44 9.81
C CYS A 24 28.74 24.00 10.27
N ASP A 25 29.15 23.84 11.53
CA ASP A 25 29.09 22.57 12.25
C ASP A 25 27.61 22.19 12.45
N THR A 26 27.02 21.51 11.47
CA THR A 26 25.75 20.81 11.69
C THR A 26 26.05 19.52 12.42
N ALA A 27 25.85 19.53 13.74
CA ALA A 27 25.78 18.32 14.54
C ALA A 27 24.68 17.40 13.99
N GLU A 28 25.08 16.33 13.30
CA GLU A 28 24.19 15.30 12.80
C GLU A 28 23.69 14.46 14.00
N ALA A 29 22.41 14.59 14.32
CA ALA A 29 21.78 13.70 15.29
C ALA A 29 21.85 12.26 14.77
N PRO A 30 22.21 11.25 15.59
CA PRO A 30 22.38 9.89 15.09
C PRO A 30 21.04 9.36 14.60
N LEU A 31 20.96 9.12 13.28
CA LEU A 31 19.89 8.38 12.64
C LEU A 31 19.76 7.04 13.37
N ARG A 32 18.68 6.88 14.13
CA ARG A 32 18.25 5.59 14.66
C ARG A 32 18.19 4.63 13.49
N THR A 33 19.07 3.64 13.49
CA THR A 33 19.10 2.56 12.51
C THR A 33 17.76 1.84 12.57
N SER A 34 16.86 2.20 11.65
CA SER A 34 15.69 1.40 11.33
C SER A 34 16.19 0.02 10.93
N GLN A 35 15.86 -0.99 11.73
CA GLN A 35 16.14 -2.39 11.40
C GLN A 35 15.51 -2.69 10.04
N SER A 36 16.33 -2.81 8.99
CA SER A 36 15.84 -3.03 7.64
C SER A 36 15.15 -4.39 7.53
N PHE A 37 13.85 -4.40 7.28
CA PHE A 37 13.12 -5.63 7.08
C PHE A 37 13.42 -6.19 5.68
N SER A 38 14.22 -7.26 5.60
CA SER A 38 14.59 -7.90 4.34
C SER A 38 13.50 -8.86 3.84
N ARG A 39 13.37 -9.04 2.51
CA ARG A 39 12.53 -10.09 1.90
C ARG A 39 12.82 -11.48 2.47
N ARG A 40 14.08 -11.76 2.80
CA ARG A 40 14.48 -13.03 3.43
C ARG A 40 13.88 -13.19 4.84
N ASN A 41 13.78 -12.10 5.60
CA ASN A 41 13.17 -12.10 6.94
C ASN A 41 11.66 -12.33 6.86
N PHE A 42 10.99 -11.85 5.80
CA PHE A 42 9.57 -12.11 5.56
C PHE A 42 9.31 -13.59 5.23
N LEU A 43 10.03 -14.15 4.25
CA LEU A 43 9.84 -15.54 3.83
C LEU A 43 10.13 -16.55 4.94
N ALA A 44 11.17 -16.31 5.75
CA ALA A 44 11.49 -17.15 6.90
C ALA A 44 10.34 -17.20 7.94
N ARG A 45 9.61 -16.10 8.12
CA ARG A 45 8.51 -16.01 9.08
C ARG A 45 7.21 -16.66 8.58
N ALA A 46 6.95 -16.66 7.27
CA ALA A 46 5.76 -17.28 6.70
C ALA A 46 5.81 -18.83 6.76
N ALA A 47 7.00 -19.43 6.69
CA ALA A 47 7.16 -20.89 6.66
C ALA A 47 6.84 -21.59 8.01
N CYS A 48 7.00 -20.91 9.15
CA CYS A 48 6.81 -21.52 10.47
C CYS A 48 5.34 -21.67 10.90
N ALA A 49 4.38 -21.01 10.23
CA ALA A 49 2.97 -21.04 10.61
C ALA A 49 2.21 -22.28 10.07
N ALA A 50 2.81 -23.11 9.21
CA ALA A 50 2.12 -24.17 8.48
C ALA A 50 2.25 -25.60 9.08
N SER A 51 2.92 -25.78 10.22
CA SER A 51 3.14 -27.12 10.81
C SER A 51 2.46 -27.23 12.18
N GLY A 52 1.23 -27.76 12.22
CA GLY A 52 0.51 -27.82 13.49
C GLY A 52 -0.73 -28.71 13.56
N VAL A 53 -0.70 -29.96 13.08
CA VAL A 53 -1.56 -31.04 13.61
C VAL A 53 -0.86 -32.40 13.48
N CYS A 54 -0.14 -32.84 14.52
CA CYS A 54 0.12 -34.27 14.74
C CYS A 54 -0.06 -34.58 16.24
N PHE A 55 -1.12 -35.32 16.55
CA PHE A 55 -1.36 -35.92 17.87
C PHE A 55 -0.35 -37.08 18.05
N ALA A 56 0.51 -37.01 19.06
CA ALA A 56 1.31 -38.14 19.51
C ALA A 56 1.25 -38.25 21.05
N PRO A 57 1.16 -39.46 21.63
CA PRO A 57 1.00 -39.65 23.06
C PRO A 57 2.32 -39.36 23.80
N ARG A 58 2.21 -38.72 24.97
CA ARG A 58 3.35 -38.37 25.83
C ARG A 58 3.84 -39.59 26.62
N LEU A 59 5.06 -40.06 26.32
CA LEU A 59 5.88 -40.83 27.26
C LEU A 59 6.78 -39.85 28.03
N ALA A 60 6.64 -39.83 29.36
CA ALA A 60 7.42 -38.99 30.24
C ALA A 60 8.86 -39.52 30.38
N VAL A 61 9.83 -38.75 29.92
CA VAL A 61 11.24 -38.86 30.31
C VAL A 61 11.68 -37.47 30.78
N GLY A 62 12.18 -37.42 32.02
CA GLY A 62 12.66 -36.20 32.66
C GLY A 62 13.83 -35.59 31.91
N ARG A 63 13.84 -34.26 31.83
CA ARG A 63 15.01 -33.47 31.48
C ARG A 63 15.16 -32.32 32.45
N ASP A 64 16.39 -32.19 32.91
CA ASP A 64 16.90 -31.21 33.86
C ASP A 64 16.53 -29.77 33.51
N ALA A 65 16.34 -29.00 34.57
CA ALA A 65 16.14 -27.56 34.55
C ALA A 65 17.29 -26.86 33.80
N THR A 66 16.95 -26.27 32.66
CA THR A 66 17.73 -25.21 32.02
C THR A 66 17.04 -23.88 32.30
N PRO A 67 17.81 -22.78 32.43
CA PRO A 67 17.32 -21.56 33.04
C PRO A 67 16.21 -20.92 32.20
N ASN A 68 15.17 -20.51 32.93
CA ASN A 68 14.05 -19.67 32.55
C ASN A 68 14.38 -18.70 31.41
N ALA A 69 14.09 -19.12 30.17
CA ALA A 69 13.82 -18.17 29.10
C ALA A 69 12.40 -17.67 29.35
N SER A 70 12.30 -16.46 29.90
CA SER A 70 11.04 -15.75 30.03
C SER A 70 10.28 -15.79 28.69
N PRO A 71 8.96 -16.06 28.67
CA PRO A 71 8.16 -16.04 27.45
C PRO A 71 7.90 -14.61 26.90
N ASP A 72 8.44 -13.59 27.55
CA ASP A 72 8.41 -12.19 27.13
C ASP A 72 9.76 -11.89 26.46
N ASP A 73 9.87 -11.43 25.22
CA ASP A 73 9.55 -10.05 24.87
C ASP A 73 9.56 -9.89 23.33
N PHE A 74 8.78 -10.71 22.64
CA PHE A 74 8.30 -10.34 21.32
C PHE A 74 6.81 -10.06 21.48
N SER A 75 6.49 -8.87 22.02
CA SER A 75 5.36 -8.11 21.48
C SER A 75 5.64 -8.00 19.98
N ALA A 76 5.22 -9.02 19.24
CA ALA A 76 5.43 -9.15 17.82
C ALA A 76 4.71 -7.97 17.18
N SER A 77 5.43 -6.87 16.99
CA SER A 77 4.92 -5.75 16.22
C SER A 77 4.53 -6.37 14.89
N THR A 78 3.23 -6.43 14.63
CA THR A 78 2.71 -6.98 13.38
C THR A 78 3.46 -6.31 12.25
N LEU A 79 3.89 -7.06 11.25
CA LEU A 79 4.65 -6.48 10.15
C LEU A 79 3.80 -5.43 9.44
N PRO A 80 4.33 -4.25 9.09
CA PRO A 80 3.58 -3.28 8.30
C PRO A 80 3.32 -3.88 6.91
N ILE A 81 2.05 -3.92 6.50
CA ILE A 81 1.61 -4.44 5.21
C ILE A 81 1.08 -3.29 4.34
N ILE A 82 1.43 -3.31 3.06
CA ILE A 82 0.82 -2.47 2.04
C ILE A 82 -0.11 -3.36 1.21
N ASP A 83 -1.40 -3.07 1.22
CA ASP A 83 -2.36 -3.72 0.33
C ASP A 83 -2.29 -3.05 -1.04
N THR A 84 -1.78 -3.76 -2.03
CA THR A 84 -1.56 -3.20 -3.37
C THR A 84 -2.77 -3.34 -4.30
N HIS A 85 -3.89 -3.93 -3.85
CA HIS A 85 -5.00 -4.27 -4.73
C HIS A 85 -6.36 -4.19 -4.00
N GLN A 86 -6.77 -2.97 -3.68
CA GLN A 86 -8.04 -2.68 -3.01
C GLN A 86 -9.08 -2.17 -4.02
N HIS A 87 -10.26 -2.77 -4.03
CA HIS A 87 -11.43 -2.23 -4.74
C HIS A 87 -12.42 -1.61 -3.76
N LEU A 88 -12.93 -0.42 -4.10
CA LEU A 88 -14.01 0.26 -3.37
C LEU A 88 -15.01 0.82 -4.39
N TRP A 89 -16.30 0.80 -4.06
CA TRP A 89 -17.34 1.38 -4.91
C TRP A 89 -18.59 1.82 -4.12
N ASP A 90 -19.19 2.94 -4.55
CA ASP A 90 -20.49 3.42 -4.09
C ASP A 90 -21.50 3.31 -5.25
N LEU A 91 -22.42 2.34 -5.17
CA LEU A 91 -23.45 2.08 -6.19
C LEU A 91 -24.49 3.19 -6.28
N ARG A 92 -24.47 4.18 -5.37
CA ARG A 92 -25.27 5.40 -5.50
C ARG A 92 -24.59 6.46 -6.38
N ARG A 93 -23.29 6.31 -6.64
CA ARG A 93 -22.47 7.24 -7.43
C ARG A 93 -22.06 6.65 -8.77
N PHE A 94 -21.64 5.40 -8.77
CA PHE A 94 -21.09 4.72 -9.94
C PHE A 94 -21.98 3.56 -10.37
N ARG A 95 -22.13 3.42 -11.68
CA ARG A 95 -22.77 2.31 -12.35
C ARG A 95 -21.70 1.32 -12.75
N LEU A 96 -21.84 0.07 -12.33
CA LEU A 96 -20.92 -1.02 -12.65
C LEU A 96 -21.70 -2.01 -13.52
N PRO A 97 -21.61 -1.93 -14.87
CA PRO A 97 -22.42 -2.74 -15.78
C PRO A 97 -22.32 -4.25 -15.52
N TRP A 98 -21.15 -4.73 -15.10
CA TRP A 98 -20.90 -6.13 -14.75
C TRP A 98 -21.67 -6.61 -13.51
N LEU A 99 -22.21 -5.70 -12.68
CA LEU A 99 -23.11 -6.03 -11.57
C LEU A 99 -24.59 -6.12 -11.99
N GLU A 100 -24.98 -5.63 -13.18
CA GLU A 100 -26.39 -5.46 -13.59
C GLU A 100 -27.09 -6.74 -14.10
N GLY A 101 -26.51 -7.93 -13.92
CA GLY A 101 -27.15 -9.21 -14.32
C GLY A 101 -28.56 -9.45 -13.72
N PRO A 102 -29.16 -10.65 -13.89
CA PRO A 102 -30.54 -10.92 -13.48
C PRO A 102 -30.83 -10.51 -12.03
N LYS A 103 -31.83 -9.63 -11.83
CA LYS A 103 -32.22 -9.11 -10.49
C LYS A 103 -32.72 -10.21 -9.55
N GLU A 104 -33.14 -11.34 -10.11
CA GLU A 104 -33.75 -12.47 -9.40
C GLU A 104 -32.77 -13.26 -8.54
N ARG A 105 -31.46 -13.00 -8.65
CA ARG A 105 -30.45 -13.58 -7.77
C ARG A 105 -29.71 -12.50 -6.99
N PRO A 106 -29.78 -12.49 -5.64
CA PRO A 106 -28.93 -11.61 -4.85
C PRO A 106 -27.47 -11.93 -5.14
N HIS A 107 -26.69 -10.91 -5.47
CA HIS A 107 -25.26 -11.03 -5.71
C HIS A 107 -24.53 -10.34 -4.56
N PRO A 108 -23.58 -11.00 -3.86
CA PRO A 108 -22.94 -10.46 -2.67
C PRO A 108 -22.21 -9.13 -2.93
N LEU A 109 -21.80 -8.88 -4.17
CA LEU A 109 -21.15 -7.64 -4.59
C LEU A 109 -22.14 -6.50 -4.97
N ARG A 110 -23.45 -6.76 -5.04
CA ARG A 110 -24.49 -5.73 -5.33
C ARG A 110 -24.84 -4.90 -4.10
N ARG A 111 -23.82 -4.35 -3.45
CA ARG A 111 -23.94 -3.38 -2.37
C ARG A 111 -22.76 -2.42 -2.46
N ASN A 112 -22.78 -1.37 -1.65
CA ASN A 112 -21.64 -0.48 -1.49
C ASN A 112 -20.52 -1.21 -0.73
N PHE A 113 -19.28 -0.95 -1.13
CA PHE A 113 -18.07 -1.32 -0.42
C PHE A 113 -17.22 -0.05 -0.27
N LEU A 114 -17.32 0.58 0.89
CA LEU A 114 -16.68 1.85 1.19
C LEU A 114 -15.46 1.64 2.07
N MET A 115 -14.68 2.71 2.29
CA MET A 115 -13.49 2.64 3.15
C MET A 115 -13.80 2.11 4.56
N ALA A 116 -14.97 2.42 5.12
CA ALA A 116 -15.40 1.89 6.41
C ALA A 116 -15.52 0.36 6.40
N ASP A 117 -16.14 -0.22 5.38
CA ASP A 117 -16.23 -1.68 5.20
C ASP A 117 -14.83 -2.31 5.10
N TYR A 118 -13.92 -1.65 4.39
CA TYR A 118 -12.54 -2.13 4.25
C TYR A 118 -11.78 -2.12 5.58
N LEU A 119 -11.86 -1.03 6.34
CA LEU A 119 -11.17 -0.90 7.63
C LEU A 119 -11.67 -1.96 8.64
N GLU A 120 -12.96 -2.27 8.61
CA GLU A 120 -13.53 -3.37 9.40
C GLU A 120 -12.95 -4.72 8.97
N ALA A 121 -12.93 -5.00 7.66
CA ALA A 121 -12.40 -6.26 7.13
C ALA A 121 -10.89 -6.43 7.33
N ALA A 122 -10.12 -5.33 7.33
CA ALA A 122 -8.67 -5.32 7.48
C ALA A 122 -8.20 -5.26 8.94
N ALA A 123 -9.13 -5.19 9.91
CA ALA A 123 -8.81 -5.05 11.32
C ALA A 123 -7.86 -6.18 11.80
N GLY A 124 -6.78 -5.79 12.49
CA GLY A 124 -5.78 -6.72 13.05
C GLY A 124 -4.69 -7.19 12.07
N LEU A 125 -4.78 -6.88 10.78
CA LEU A 125 -3.78 -7.28 9.78
C LEU A 125 -2.55 -6.35 9.70
N ASN A 126 -2.62 -5.16 10.32
CA ASN A 126 -1.61 -4.10 10.20
C ASN A 126 -1.37 -3.63 8.76
N ILE A 127 -2.46 -3.45 8.00
CA ILE A 127 -2.41 -2.71 6.74
C ILE A 127 -2.15 -1.24 7.07
N VAL A 128 -0.98 -0.74 6.68
CA VAL A 128 -0.56 0.64 6.95
C VAL A 128 -0.84 1.57 5.78
N ARG A 129 -0.97 1.02 4.56
CA ARG A 129 -1.23 1.76 3.31
C ARG A 129 -1.99 0.88 2.31
N THR A 130 -2.78 1.51 1.44
CA THR A 130 -3.48 0.82 0.35
C THR A 130 -3.26 1.49 -1.01
N VAL A 131 -3.37 0.68 -2.06
CA VAL A 131 -3.44 1.11 -3.46
C VAL A 131 -4.80 0.70 -4.02
N TYR A 132 -5.56 1.69 -4.48
CA TYR A 132 -6.85 1.47 -5.12
C TYR A 132 -6.68 0.87 -6.54
N MET A 133 -7.62 0.02 -6.92
CA MET A 133 -7.76 -0.51 -8.28
C MET A 133 -9.18 -0.20 -8.79
N GLU A 134 -9.24 0.37 -10.00
CA GLU A 134 -10.47 0.67 -10.74
C GLU A 134 -11.45 -0.50 -10.79
N VAL A 135 -12.75 -0.20 -10.91
CA VAL A 135 -13.82 -1.19 -10.79
C VAL A 135 -14.65 -1.37 -12.06
N ASP A 136 -14.13 -0.99 -13.23
CA ASP A 136 -14.79 -1.06 -14.53
C ASP A 136 -16.18 -0.41 -14.47
N VAL A 137 -16.20 0.87 -14.05
CA VAL A 137 -17.41 1.70 -14.09
C VAL A 137 -17.90 1.86 -15.53
N ASP A 138 -19.15 2.28 -15.70
CA ASP A 138 -19.65 2.71 -17.02
C ASP A 138 -18.64 3.68 -17.67
N PRO A 139 -18.25 3.49 -18.94
CA PRO A 139 -17.18 4.29 -19.57
C PRO A 139 -17.39 5.80 -19.51
N SER A 140 -18.66 6.24 -19.44
CA SER A 140 -19.00 7.66 -19.26
C SER A 140 -18.58 8.24 -17.89
N GLN A 141 -18.24 7.38 -16.92
CA GLN A 141 -17.91 7.73 -15.54
C GLN A 141 -16.43 7.57 -15.18
N HIS A 142 -15.55 7.14 -16.10
CA HIS A 142 -14.11 6.98 -15.83
C HIS A 142 -13.45 8.22 -15.21
N VAL A 143 -13.76 9.41 -15.74
CA VAL A 143 -13.22 10.67 -15.20
C VAL A 143 -13.71 10.90 -13.77
N ALA A 144 -15.00 10.66 -13.50
CA ALA A 144 -15.58 10.86 -12.18
C ALA A 144 -15.03 9.86 -11.14
N GLU A 145 -14.78 8.62 -11.55
CA GLU A 145 -14.12 7.61 -10.72
C GLU A 145 -12.69 8.02 -10.40
N ALA A 146 -11.90 8.38 -11.42
CA ALA A 146 -10.51 8.82 -11.26
C ALA A 146 -10.40 10.02 -10.32
N GLU A 147 -11.23 11.05 -10.50
CA GLU A 147 -11.27 12.21 -9.61
C GLU A 147 -11.64 11.85 -8.17
N TRP A 148 -12.63 10.96 -8.00
CA TRP A 148 -13.04 10.50 -6.68
C TRP A 148 -11.91 9.77 -5.94
N VAL A 149 -11.17 8.89 -6.62
CA VAL A 149 -10.08 8.15 -5.96
C VAL A 149 -8.83 8.98 -5.74
N ILE A 150 -8.57 9.97 -6.60
CA ILE A 150 -7.51 10.96 -6.37
C ILE A 150 -7.83 11.81 -5.13
N ASP A 151 -9.09 12.22 -4.95
CA ASP A 151 -9.53 12.90 -3.72
C ASP A 151 -9.35 11.99 -2.49
N MET A 152 -9.75 10.72 -2.59
CA MET A 152 -9.55 9.73 -1.52
C MET A 152 -8.07 9.59 -1.12
N CYS A 153 -7.15 9.52 -2.09
CA CYS A 153 -5.71 9.44 -1.85
C CYS A 153 -5.12 10.68 -1.15
N ARG A 154 -5.77 11.85 -1.27
CA ARG A 154 -5.32 13.11 -0.65
C ARG A 154 -5.80 13.27 0.78
N ARG A 155 -6.84 12.55 1.18
CA ARG A 155 -7.40 12.64 2.53
C ARG A 155 -6.50 11.94 3.54
N THR A 156 -6.39 12.51 4.73
CA THR A 156 -5.55 11.97 5.83
C THR A 156 -6.31 11.03 6.77
N ASP A 157 -7.61 10.80 6.51
CA ASP A 157 -8.51 10.00 7.36
C ASP A 157 -8.64 8.54 6.91
N ASN A 158 -7.82 8.12 5.94
CA ASN A 158 -7.82 6.76 5.41
C ASN A 158 -6.41 6.35 4.94
N PRO A 159 -6.14 5.03 4.76
CA PRO A 159 -4.80 4.53 4.42
C PRO A 159 -4.48 4.54 2.90
N MET A 160 -5.41 4.96 2.03
CA MET A 160 -5.21 4.95 0.58
C MET A 160 -4.22 6.04 0.17
N VAL A 161 -3.17 5.67 -0.55
CA VAL A 161 -2.10 6.62 -0.94
C VAL A 161 -1.80 6.64 -2.43
N ALA A 162 -2.33 5.70 -3.19
CA ALA A 162 -2.21 5.65 -4.63
C ALA A 162 -3.42 4.95 -5.24
N ALA A 163 -3.62 5.16 -6.54
CA ALA A 163 -4.69 4.56 -7.30
C ALA A 163 -4.18 4.13 -8.67
N VAL A 164 -4.68 2.99 -9.15
CA VAL A 164 -4.64 2.57 -10.54
C VAL A 164 -6.03 2.86 -11.10
N ILE A 165 -6.13 3.89 -11.97
CA ILE A 165 -7.40 4.36 -12.54
C ILE A 165 -7.71 3.67 -13.87
N GLY A 166 -8.99 3.52 -14.17
CA GLY A 166 -9.48 2.91 -15.40
C GLY A 166 -9.06 3.73 -16.63
N CYS A 167 -8.89 3.05 -17.76
CA CYS A 167 -8.66 3.69 -19.06
C CYS A 167 -9.10 2.75 -20.20
N GLN A 168 -9.25 3.29 -21.40
CA GLN A 168 -9.51 2.52 -22.62
C GLN A 168 -8.38 2.74 -23.61
N PRO A 169 -7.33 1.89 -23.60
CA PRO A 169 -6.17 2.05 -24.47
C PRO A 169 -6.49 1.98 -25.98
N ASP A 170 -7.60 1.34 -26.34
CA ASP A 170 -8.12 1.22 -27.70
C ASP A 170 -8.91 2.46 -28.17
N SER A 171 -9.30 3.34 -27.24
CA SER A 171 -10.02 4.56 -27.56
C SER A 171 -9.11 5.59 -28.23
N ARG A 172 -9.64 6.28 -29.26
CA ARG A 172 -8.96 7.44 -29.87
C ARG A 172 -8.72 8.58 -28.88
N GLN A 173 -9.47 8.62 -27.78
CA GLN A 173 -9.37 9.63 -26.72
C GLN A 173 -8.40 9.24 -25.60
N PHE A 174 -7.78 8.05 -25.66
CA PHE A 174 -6.89 7.55 -24.60
C PHE A 174 -5.79 8.54 -24.23
N GLY A 175 -5.12 9.14 -25.22
CA GLY A 175 -4.03 10.07 -24.97
C GLY A 175 -4.47 11.34 -24.24
N ASP A 176 -5.67 11.86 -24.54
CA ASP A 176 -6.20 13.05 -23.87
C ASP A 176 -6.66 12.71 -22.45
N TYR A 177 -7.22 11.52 -22.27
CA TYR A 177 -7.62 11.01 -20.96
C TYR A 177 -6.43 10.88 -20.00
N VAL A 178 -5.36 10.19 -20.42
CA VAL A 178 -4.19 9.96 -19.54
C VAL A 178 -3.47 11.27 -19.19
N ARG A 179 -3.39 12.24 -20.11
CA ARG A 179 -2.74 13.54 -19.85
C ARG A 179 -3.51 14.44 -18.88
N ARG A 180 -4.76 14.11 -18.56
CA ARG A 180 -5.57 14.86 -17.60
C ARG A 180 -5.06 14.71 -16.16
N PHE A 181 -4.41 13.59 -15.85
CA PHE A 181 -4.00 13.18 -14.50
C PHE A 181 -2.48 13.09 -14.41
#